data_AF-A0A0Q4H314-F1
#
_entry.id   AF-A0A0Q4H314-F1
#
_cell.length_a   1.000
_cell.length_b   1.000
_cell.length_c   1.000
_cell.angle_alpha   90.00
_cell.angle_beta   90.00
_cell.angle_gamma   90.00
#
_symmetry.space_group_name_H-M   'P 1'
#
loop_
_entity.id
_entity.type
_entity.pdbx_description
1 polymer ?
#
loop_
_entity_poly.entity_id
_entity_poly.type
_entity_poly.pdbx_seq_one_letter_code
_entity_poly.pdbx_strand_id
1 'polypeptide(L)'
;MKLTINQRRVFNVLERFAAEGASCPTNAALAERIGSDTSDAAKAFGDLRRLGVIEVVTVRSKRQVTIVATGSQTAPDEARHGMVDA
;
A
#
# COMPACT_ATOMS: atom_id res chain seq x y z
N MET A 1 -7.50 -18.73 -5.60
CA MET A 1 -8.48 -17.65 -5.32
C MET A 1 -8.36 -16.59 -6.41
N LYS A 2 -9.47 -16.05 -6.93
CA LYS A 2 -9.44 -15.01 -7.98
C LYS A 2 -9.72 -13.65 -7.37
N LEU A 3 -8.78 -12.70 -7.47
CA LEU A 3 -8.99 -11.31 -7.06
C LEU A 3 -10.01 -10.64 -7.98
N THR A 4 -10.83 -9.76 -7.39
CA THR A 4 -11.70 -8.85 -8.16
C THR A 4 -10.86 -7.81 -8.91
N ILE A 5 -11.49 -7.05 -9.82
CA ILE A 5 -10.80 -6.01 -10.60
C ILE A 5 -10.16 -4.96 -9.67
N ASN A 6 -10.91 -4.44 -8.70
CA ASN A 6 -10.40 -3.42 -7.77
C ASN A 6 -9.32 -3.97 -6.85
N GLN A 7 -9.45 -5.21 -6.37
CA GLN A 7 -8.39 -5.87 -5.58
C GLN A 7 -7.10 -6.02 -6.40
N ARG A 8 -7.19 -6.45 -7.65
CA ARG A 8 -6.03 -6.54 -8.54
C ARG A 8 -5.39 -5.18 -8.80
N ARG A 9 -6.20 -4.14 -9.07
CA ARG A 9 -5.68 -2.79 -9.30
C ARG A 9 -4.99 -2.22 -8.06
N VAL A 10 -5.59 -2.36 -6.88
CA VAL A 10 -4.96 -1.94 -5.61
C VAL A 10 -3.66 -2.71 -5.37
N PHE A 11 -3.68 -4.03 -5.57
CA PHE A 11 -2.48 -4.86 -5.43
C PHE A 11 -1.34 -4.39 -6.34
N ASN A 12 -1.60 -4.17 -7.63
CA ASN A 12 -0.59 -3.71 -8.58
C ASN A 12 0.01 -2.35 -8.19
N VAL A 13 -0.79 -1.44 -7.63
CA VAL A 13 -0.29 -0.15 -7.13
C VAL A 13 0.63 -0.36 -5.93
N LEU A 14 0.23 -1.20 -4.97
CA LEU A 14 1.04 -1.49 -3.78
C LEU A 14 2.35 -2.19 -4.14
N GLU A 15 2.31 -3.16 -5.05
CA GLU A 15 3.48 -3.88 -5.55
C GLU A 15 4.48 -2.91 -6.21
N ARG A 16 3.98 -1.99 -7.05
CA ARG A 16 4.81 -0.95 -7.65
C ARG A 16 5.47 -0.05 -6.59
N PHE A 17 4.71 0.40 -5.60
CA PHE A 17 5.25 1.27 -4.55
C PHE A 17 6.26 0.54 -3.67
N ALA A 18 6.06 -0.75 -3.39
CA ALA A 18 7.03 -1.58 -2.69
C ALA A 18 8.32 -1.74 -3.51
N ALA A 19 8.21 -1.94 -4.83
CA ALA A 19 9.37 -2.02 -5.72
C ALA A 19 10.14 -0.68 -5.82
N GLU A 20 9.43 0.45 -5.76
CA GLU A 20 10.01 1.79 -5.77
C GLU A 20 10.53 2.24 -4.39
N GLY A 21 10.29 1.47 -3.32
CA GLY A 21 10.59 1.88 -1.95
C GLY A 21 9.79 3.11 -1.51
N ALA A 22 8.64 3.38 -2.13
CA ALA A 22 7.82 4.55 -1.85
C ALA A 22 6.91 4.33 -0.63
N SER A 23 6.54 5.43 0.04
CA SER A 23 5.58 5.42 1.15
C SER A 23 4.25 4.84 0.71
N CYS A 24 3.62 4.01 1.55
CA CYS A 24 2.30 3.47 1.22
C CYS A 24 1.30 4.62 0.94
N PRO A 25 0.60 4.62 -0.21
CA PRO A 25 -0.37 5.67 -0.55
C PRO A 25 -1.52 5.69 0.46
N THR A 26 -2.36 6.73 0.49
CA THR A 26 -3.63 6.76 1.26
C THR A 26 -4.77 6.08 0.50
N ASN A 27 -5.92 5.83 1.12
CA ASN A 27 -7.06 5.22 0.41
C ASN A 27 -7.62 6.14 -0.69
N ALA A 28 -7.62 7.45 -0.46
CA ALA A 28 -7.98 8.44 -1.48
C ALA A 28 -7.00 8.40 -2.67
N ALA A 29 -5.69 8.38 -2.40
CA ALA A 29 -4.67 8.27 -3.44
C ALA A 29 -4.75 6.93 -4.20
N LEU A 30 -5.11 5.83 -3.52
CA LEU A 30 -5.39 4.55 -4.19
C LEU A 30 -6.59 4.68 -5.12
N ALA A 31 -7.68 5.30 -4.66
CA ALA A 31 -8.92 5.49 -5.42
C ALA A 31 -8.68 6.28 -6.72
N GLU A 32 -7.94 7.39 -6.63
CA GLU A 32 -7.52 8.19 -7.79
C GLU A 32 -6.70 7.34 -8.79
N ARG A 33 -5.73 6.56 -8.30
CA ARG A 33 -4.85 5.75 -9.15
C ARG A 33 -5.56 4.59 -9.86
N ILE A 34 -6.60 4.04 -9.24
CA ILE A 34 -7.34 2.89 -9.81
C ILE A 34 -8.62 3.30 -10.55
N GLY A 35 -8.96 4.60 -10.54
CA GLY A 35 -10.18 5.15 -11.14
C GLY A 35 -11.45 4.61 -10.48
N SER A 36 -11.51 4.65 -9.15
CA SER A 36 -12.64 4.13 -8.35
C SER A 36 -12.93 5.07 -7.18
N ASP A 37 -14.03 4.83 -6.47
CA ASP A 37 -14.35 5.56 -5.24
C ASP A 37 -13.45 5.16 -4.06
N THR A 38 -13.32 6.08 -3.09
CA THR A 38 -12.50 5.84 -1.89
C THR A 38 -13.02 4.68 -1.05
N SER A 39 -14.34 4.48 -0.98
CA SER A 39 -14.97 3.35 -0.29
C SER A 39 -14.58 2.01 -0.93
N ASP A 40 -14.58 1.95 -2.26
CA ASP A 40 -14.22 0.74 -3.01
C ASP A 40 -12.72 0.43 -2.91
N ALA A 41 -11.87 1.46 -2.98
CA ALA A 41 -10.44 1.30 -2.77
C ALA A 41 -10.14 0.81 -1.34
N ALA A 42 -10.81 1.38 -0.33
CA ALA A 42 -10.67 0.96 1.06
C ALA A 42 -11.16 -0.49 1.29
N LYS A 43 -12.30 -0.87 0.68
CA LYS A 43 -12.82 -2.23 0.73
C LYS A 43 -11.86 -3.22 0.08
N ALA A 44 -11.37 -2.91 -1.13
CA ALA A 44 -10.41 -3.76 -1.83
C ALA A 44 -9.10 -3.93 -1.03
N PHE A 45 -8.57 -2.84 -0.46
CA PHE A 45 -7.40 -2.87 0.42
C PHE A 45 -7.64 -3.75 1.66
N GLY A 46 -8.79 -3.57 2.33
CA GLY A 46 -9.17 -4.36 3.50
C GLY A 46 -9.35 -5.86 3.17
N ASP A 47 -9.93 -6.17 2.02
CA ASP A 47 -10.06 -7.54 1.54
C ASP A 47 -8.69 -8.17 1.25
N LEU A 48 -7.77 -7.47 0.59
CA LEU A 48 -6.41 -7.98 0.35
C LEU A 48 -5.70 -8.35 1.67
N ARG A 49 -5.86 -7.51 2.70
CA ARG A 49 -5.34 -7.79 4.04
C ARG A 49 -6.02 -9.01 4.66
N ARG A 50 -7.36 -9.06 4.64
CA ARG A 50 -8.14 -10.17 5.21
C ARG A 50 -7.82 -11.50 4.53
N LEU A 51 -7.51 -11.46 3.24
CA LEU A 51 -7.16 -12.63 2.43
C LEU A 51 -5.68 -13.03 2.58
N GLY A 52 -4.88 -12.32 3.37
CA GLY A 52 -3.47 -12.63 3.59
C GLY A 52 -2.57 -12.35 2.39
N VAL A 53 -3.04 -11.56 1.41
CA VAL A 53 -2.23 -11.17 0.24
C VAL A 53 -1.23 -10.07 0.63
N ILE A 54 -1.65 -9.20 1.54
CA ILE A 54 -0.81 -8.16 2.12
C ILE A 54 -0.89 -8.20 3.64
N GLU A 55 0.21 -7.82 4.28
CA GLU A 55 0.22 -7.48 5.70
C GLU A 55 0.36 -5.97 5.86
N VAL A 56 -0.25 -5.43 6.91
CA VAL A 56 -0.24 -4.00 7.18
C VAL A 56 0.13 -3.78 8.63
N VAL A 57 1.19 -3.03 8.85
CA VAL A 57 1.62 -2.58 10.17
C VAL A 57 1.61 -1.06 10.22
N THR A 58 1.49 -0.51 11.42
CA THR A 58 1.57 0.93 11.65
C THR A 58 2.95 1.25 12.22
N VAL A 59 3.72 2.07 11.50
CA VAL A 59 5.04 2.57 11.92
C VAL A 59 4.93 4.09 12.03
N ARG A 60 5.18 4.67 13.22
CA ARG A 60 5.10 6.13 13.47
C ARG A 60 3.81 6.78 12.91
N SER A 61 2.66 6.14 13.17
CA SER A 61 1.33 6.59 12.71
C SER A 61 1.07 6.49 11.21
N LYS A 62 1.94 5.79 10.47
CA LYS A 62 1.84 5.61 9.02
C LYS A 62 1.77 4.12 8.69
N ARG A 63 1.02 3.78 7.65
CA ARG A 63 0.88 2.39 7.23
C ARG A 63 2.11 1.96 6.43
N GLN A 64 2.67 0.82 6.79
CA GLN A 64 3.64 0.09 6.01
C GLN A 64 2.98 -1.21 5.54
N VAL A 65 3.11 -1.52 4.26
CA VAL A 65 2.49 -2.69 3.64
C VAL A 65 3.58 -3.65 3.17
N THR A 66 3.42 -4.92 3.52
CA THR A 66 4.22 -6.03 3.02
C THR A 66 3.41 -6.85 2.03
N ILE A 67 3.96 -7.10 0.84
CA ILE A 67 3.41 -8.05 -0.11
C ILE A 67 3.84 -9.45 0.33
N VAL A 68 2.90 -10.27 0.81
CA VAL A 68 3.23 -11.54 1.49
C VAL A 68 3.96 -12.51 0.56
N ALA A 69 3.56 -12.57 -0.71
CA ALA A 69 4.13 -13.50 -1.68
C ALA A 69 5.61 -13.23 -2.00
N THR A 70 6.07 -11.97 -1.90
CA THR A 70 7.42 -11.56 -2.31
C THR A 70 8.27 -11.07 -1.15
N GLY A 71 7.67 -10.74 -0.01
CA GLY A 71 8.32 -10.04 1.10
C GLY A 71 8.62 -8.56 0.81
N SER A 72 8.25 -8.03 -0.36
CA SER A 72 8.50 -6.62 -0.72
C SER A 72 7.66 -5.70 0.15
N GLN A 73 8.24 -4.58 0.57
CA GLN A 73 7.59 -3.63 1.49
C GLN A 73 7.59 -2.22 0.92
N THR A 74 6.48 -1.51 1.13
CA THR A 74 6.47 -0.05 0.98
C THR A 74 7.35 0.56 2.08
N ALA A 75 7.90 1.76 1.85
CA ALA A 75 8.58 2.47 2.92
C ALA A 75 7.57 2.87 4.02
N PRO A 76 7.97 2.82 5.30
CA PRO A 76 7.34 3.66 6.30
C PRO A 76 7.61 5.11 5.86
N ASP A 77 6.62 5.98 5.88
CA ASP A 77 6.76 7.35 5.36
C ASP A 77 7.89 8.12 6.11
N GLU A 78 9.11 8.09 5.58
CA GLU A 78 10.26 8.87 6.01
C GLU A 78 10.56 9.93 4.95
N ALA A 79 9.72 10.97 4.90
CA ALA A 79 10.10 12.21 4.24
C ALA A 79 10.46 13.26 5.30
N ARG A 80 11.77 13.35 5.58
CA ARG A 80 12.53 14.41 6.29
C ARG A 80 12.54 14.35 7.83
N HIS A 81 13.51 13.62 8.39
CA HIS A 81 14.30 14.17 9.50
C HIS A 81 15.76 14.25 9.03
N GLY A 82 16.35 15.43 9.18
CA GLY A 82 17.47 15.90 8.35
C GLY A 82 18.71 15.03 8.38
N MET A 83 19.21 14.75 7.18
CA MET A 83 20.64 14.82 6.91
C MET A 83 21.04 16.28 7.16
N VAL A 84 21.56 16.55 8.35
CA VAL A 84 22.49 17.67 8.56
C VAL A 84 23.86 17.03 8.54
N ASP A 85 24.58 17.27 7.44
CA ASP A 85 26.00 17.00 7.36
C ASP A 85 26.75 17.79 8.45
N ALA A 86 27.89 17.21 8.82
CA ALA A 86 28.79 17.58 9.91
C ALA A 86 29.18 19.07 10.03
#